data_AF-A0A9J7BLL5-F1
#
_entry.id   AF-A0A9J7BLL5-F1
#
_cell.length_a   1.000
_cell.length_b   1.000
_cell.length_c   1.000
_cell.angle_alpha   90.00
_cell.angle_beta   90.00
_cell.angle_gamma   90.00
#
_symmetry.space_group_name_H-M   'P 1'
#
loop_
_entity.id
_entity.type
_entity.pdbx_description
1 polymer ?
#
loop_
_entity_poly.entity_id
_entity_poly.type
_entity_poly.pdbx_seq_one_letter_code
_entity_poly.pdbx_strand_id
1 'polypeptide(L)'
;MENQSTAAVRVCLPFHLRNLAQVGPEVTVNAARPVSVKSVLDAVEAKYPMLRGTIRDYDTGKRRAFLRFFACAEDFSLVPMETELPEAVGDGKEPLLVVGAIAGGVGDD
;
A
#
# COMPACT_ATOMS: atom_id res chain seq x y z
N MET A 1 7.37 27.23 5.53
CA MET A 1 6.24 26.44 5.00
C MET A 1 6.80 25.61 3.87
N GLU A 2 7.31 24.42 4.18
CA GLU A 2 7.85 23.51 3.17
C GLU A 2 6.72 23.09 2.23
N ASN A 3 6.87 23.40 0.94
CA ASN A 3 6.04 22.85 -0.13
C ASN A 3 6.26 21.34 -0.17
N GLN A 4 5.55 20.61 0.69
CA GLN A 4 5.47 19.16 0.60
C GLN A 4 4.70 18.85 -0.67
N SER A 5 5.45 18.67 -1.76
CA SER A 5 4.91 18.22 -3.02
C SER A 5 4.42 16.80 -2.79
N THR A 6 3.14 16.65 -2.47
CA THR A 6 2.48 15.35 -2.39
C THR A 6 1.90 15.02 -3.76
N ALA A 7 1.87 13.74 -4.08
CA ALA A 7 1.34 13.24 -5.33
C ALA A 7 0.15 12.32 -5.03
N ALA A 8 -0.90 12.41 -5.85
CA ALA A 8 -2.14 11.70 -5.61
C ALA A 8 -2.04 10.27 -6.17
N VAL A 9 -1.66 9.33 -5.31
CA VAL A 9 -1.46 7.93 -5.67
C VAL A 9 -2.73 7.14 -5.46
N ARG A 10 -3.11 6.32 -6.43
CA ARG A 10 -4.22 5.37 -6.29
C ARG A 10 -3.68 4.07 -5.73
N VAL A 11 -4.40 3.46 -4.79
CA VAL A 11 -4.03 2.20 -4.16
C VAL A 11 -5.22 1.26 -4.25
N CYS A 12 -5.03 0.14 -4.92
CA CYS A 12 -6.02 -0.92 -5.02
C CYS A 12 -5.83 -1.89 -3.85
N LEU A 13 -6.84 -1.96 -2.98
CA LEU A 13 -6.81 -2.77 -1.76
C LEU A 13 -7.52 -4.12 -1.99
N PRO A 14 -6.98 -5.22 -1.42
CA PRO A 14 -7.61 -6.52 -1.48
C PRO A 14 -8.89 -6.54 -0.64
N PHE A 15 -9.77 -7.52 -0.89
CA PHE A 15 -11.09 -7.64 -0.24
C PHE A 15 -11.05 -7.50 1.28
N HIS A 16 -10.07 -8.12 1.94
CA HIS A 16 -9.95 -8.09 3.38
C HIS A 16 -9.61 -6.69 3.93
N LEU A 17 -8.66 -5.99 3.30
CA LEU A 17 -8.26 -4.64 3.74
C LEU A 17 -9.35 -3.61 3.46
N ARG A 18 -10.04 -3.71 2.31
CA ARG A 18 -11.14 -2.78 2.01
C ARG A 18 -12.32 -2.95 2.96
N ASN A 19 -12.62 -4.16 3.40
CA ASN A 19 -13.68 -4.42 4.38
C ASN A 19 -13.30 -3.88 5.77
N LEU A 20 -12.03 -4.05 6.17
CA LEU A 20 -11.52 -3.55 7.46
C LEU A 20 -11.47 -2.02 7.52
N ALA A 21 -11.01 -1.36 6.45
CA ALA A 21 -11.00 0.10 6.37
C ALA A 21 -12.35 0.70 5.95
N GLN A 22 -13.36 -0.14 5.65
CA GLN A 22 -14.66 0.26 5.08
C GLN A 22 -14.53 1.18 3.85
N VAL A 23 -13.62 0.83 2.95
CA VAL A 23 -13.32 1.58 1.73
C VAL A 23 -13.71 0.80 0.46
N GLY A 24 -13.67 1.50 -0.67
CA GLY A 24 -13.84 0.90 -1.99
C GLY A 24 -12.67 0.00 -2.41
N PRO A 25 -12.74 -0.58 -3.62
CA PRO A 25 -11.65 -1.39 -4.18
C PRO A 25 -10.38 -0.56 -4.46
N GLU A 26 -10.54 0.72 -4.79
CA GLU A 26 -9.45 1.68 -5.02
C GLU A 26 -9.61 2.86 -4.07
N VAL A 27 -8.50 3.32 -3.49
CA VAL A 27 -8.43 4.51 -2.65
C VAL A 27 -7.33 5.44 -3.13
N THR A 28 -7.60 6.74 -3.16
CA THR A 28 -6.59 7.75 -3.49
C THR A 28 -5.98 8.32 -2.22
N VAL A 29 -4.65 8.36 -2.15
CA VAL A 29 -3.87 8.89 -1.03
C VAL A 29 -2.81 9.88 -1.53
N ASN A 30 -2.40 10.80 -0.67
CA ASN A 30 -1.42 11.82 -1.02
C ASN A 30 -0.05 11.43 -0.46
N ALA A 31 0.80 10.84 -1.31
CA ALA A 31 2.14 10.42 -0.91
C ALA A 31 3.14 11.57 -1.07
N ALA A 32 3.99 11.82 -0.07
CA ALA A 32 5.06 12.81 -0.18
C ALA A 32 6.10 12.38 -1.23
N ARG A 33 6.56 13.33 -2.05
CA ARG A 33 7.67 13.08 -2.99
C ARG A 33 9.02 13.04 -2.24
N PRO A 34 9.95 12.14 -2.62
CA PRO A 34 9.85 11.13 -3.68
C PRO A 34 8.81 10.04 -3.35
N VAL A 35 8.00 9.66 -4.35
CA VAL A 35 6.91 8.70 -4.15
C VAL A 35 7.52 7.32 -4.03
N SER A 36 7.84 6.91 -2.81
CA SER A 36 8.32 5.56 -2.52
C SER A 36 7.21 4.74 -1.87
N VAL A 37 7.39 3.41 -1.84
CA VAL A 37 6.48 2.48 -1.12
C VAL A 37 6.27 2.95 0.32
N LYS A 38 7.32 3.42 1.01
CA LYS A 38 7.26 4.03 2.35
C LYS A 38 6.34 5.24 2.41
N SER A 39 6.46 6.21 1.49
CA SER A 39 5.61 7.41 1.46
C SER A 39 4.15 7.08 1.19
N VAL A 40 3.89 6.13 0.29
CA VAL A 40 2.52 5.68 0.01
C VAL A 40 1.93 4.98 1.24
N LEU A 41 2.68 4.08 1.87
CA LEU A 41 2.27 3.42 3.11
C LEU A 41 1.98 4.43 4.21
N ASP A 42 2.88 5.39 4.43
CA ASP A 42 2.71 6.43 5.45
C ASP A 42 1.42 7.25 5.19
N ALA A 43 1.16 7.63 3.94
CA ALA A 43 -0.06 8.31 3.56
C ALA A 43 -1.33 7.47 3.74
N VAL A 44 -1.27 6.17 3.43
CA VAL A 44 -2.36 5.21 3.69
C VAL A 44 -2.59 5.06 5.19
N GLU A 45 -1.53 4.90 5.98
CA GLU A 45 -1.57 4.73 7.44
C GLU A 45 -2.08 6.01 8.13
N ALA A 46 -1.71 7.19 7.63
CA ALA A 46 -2.21 8.48 8.10
C ALA A 46 -3.71 8.66 7.82
N LYS A 47 -4.18 8.19 6.66
CA LYS A 47 -5.59 8.27 6.27
C LYS A 47 -6.45 7.20 6.92
N TYR A 48 -5.88 6.01 7.11
CA TYR A 48 -6.53 4.82 7.64
C TYR A 48 -5.67 4.21 8.76
N PRO A 49 -5.68 4.80 9.96
CA PRO A 49 -4.87 4.30 11.09
C PRO A 49 -5.23 2.85 11.48
N MET A 50 -6.41 2.37 11.10
CA MET A 50 -6.84 0.98 11.28
C MET A 50 -5.99 -0.03 10.46
N LEU A 51 -5.42 0.39 9.33
CA LEU A 51 -4.58 -0.48 8.49
C LEU A 51 -3.14 -0.61 9.01
N ARG A 52 -2.70 0.30 9.89
CA ARG A 52 -1.33 0.37 10.42
C ARG A 52 -0.86 -0.94 11.06
N GLY A 53 -1.75 -1.69 11.73
CA GLY A 53 -1.44 -3.00 12.32
C GLY A 53 -1.61 -4.21 11.40
N THR A 54 -2.13 -4.01 10.19
CA THR A 54 -2.33 -5.09 9.20
C THR A 54 -1.20 -5.16 8.18
N ILE A 55 -0.64 -4.01 7.80
CA ILE A 55 0.41 -3.92 6.79
C ILE A 55 1.80 -3.98 7.42
N ARG A 56 2.01 -3.26 8.53
CA ARG A 56 3.20 -3.34 9.36
C ARG A 56 2.84 -3.97 10.70
N ASP A 57 3.69 -4.87 11.15
CA ASP A 57 3.58 -5.37 12.51
C ASP A 57 4.02 -4.25 13.47
N TYR A 58 3.14 -3.87 14.40
CA TYR A 58 3.36 -2.74 15.31
C TYR A 58 4.47 -3.02 16.34
N ASP A 59 4.71 -4.30 16.63
CA ASP A 59 5.63 -4.76 17.67
C ASP A 59 7.05 -4.94 17.12
N THR A 60 7.16 -5.48 15.91
CA THR A 60 8.46 -5.78 15.28
C THR A 60 8.87 -4.80 14.17
N GLY A 61 7.95 -3.94 13.71
CA GLY A 61 8.16 -3.06 12.55
C GLY A 61 8.36 -3.81 11.23
N LYS A 62 8.27 -5.14 11.22
CA LYS A 62 8.47 -5.97 10.03
C LYS A 62 7.21 -5.98 9.18
N ARG A 63 7.40 -5.87 7.86
CA ARG A 63 6.36 -6.14 6.87
C ARG A 63 5.86 -7.58 7.04
N ARG A 64 4.55 -7.79 7.22
CA ARG A 64 4.01 -9.16 7.21
C ARG A 64 4.29 -9.76 5.83
N ALA A 65 4.99 -10.88 5.78
CA ALA A 65 5.50 -11.52 4.56
C ALA A 65 4.41 -11.96 3.55
N PHE A 66 3.14 -11.75 3.88
CA PHE A 66 1.99 -12.18 3.10
C PHE A 66 1.37 -11.06 2.24
N LEU A 67 1.91 -9.84 2.24
CA LEU A 67 1.45 -8.77 1.34
C LEU A 67 2.43 -8.57 0.20
N ARG A 68 1.92 -8.63 -1.04
CA ARG A 68 2.65 -8.31 -2.25
C ARG A 68 2.16 -6.99 -2.81
N PHE A 69 3.10 -6.18 -3.28
CA PHE A 69 2.83 -4.88 -3.89
C PHE A 69 3.21 -4.96 -5.35
N PHE A 70 2.35 -4.47 -6.23
CA PHE A 70 2.62 -4.35 -7.65
C PHE A 70 2.36 -2.91 -8.09
N ALA A 71 3.33 -2.33 -8.77
CA ALA A 71 3.28 -0.97 -9.28
C ALA A 71 3.56 -1.02 -10.78
N CYS A 72 2.70 -0.44 -11.62
CA CYS A 72 2.93 -0.46 -13.08
C CYS A 72 3.15 -1.89 -13.64
N ALA A 73 2.38 -2.87 -13.15
CA ALA A 73 2.55 -4.31 -13.45
C ALA A 73 3.92 -4.92 -13.07
N GLU A 74 4.71 -4.23 -12.26
CA GLU A 74 6.03 -4.65 -11.80
C GLU A 74 5.96 -5.03 -10.32
N ASP A 75 6.74 -6.02 -9.89
CA ASP A 75 6.68 -6.51 -8.52
C ASP A 75 7.55 -5.66 -7.58
N PHE A 76 6.90 -5.03 -6.62
CA PHE A 76 7.52 -4.24 -5.55
C PHE A 76 7.37 -4.93 -4.20
N SER A 77 7.10 -6.25 -4.19
CA SER A 77 6.95 -7.00 -2.94
C SER A 77 8.30 -7.31 -2.29
N LEU A 78 9.32 -7.56 -3.10
CA LEU A 78 10.66 -7.94 -2.64
C LEU A 78 11.58 -6.74 -2.49
N VAL A 79 11.32 -5.67 -3.24
CA VAL A 79 12.11 -4.44 -3.20
C VAL A 79 12.03 -3.75 -1.83
N PRO A 80 13.05 -2.95 -1.46
CA PRO A 80 13.02 -2.16 -0.24
C PRO A 80 11.92 -1.09 -0.29
N MET A 81 11.36 -0.75 0.86
CA MET A 81 10.31 0.27 0.98
C MET A 81 10.76 1.69 0.59
N GLU A 82 12.07 1.88 0.51
CA GLU A 82 12.71 3.14 0.12
C GLU A 82 12.83 3.26 -1.40
N THR A 83 12.56 2.18 -2.14
CA THR A 83 12.51 2.19 -3.60
C THR A 83 11.46 3.18 -4.10
N GLU A 84 11.90 4.07 -4.98
CA GLU A 84 11.05 5.02 -5.68
C GLU A 84 10.11 4.27 -6.63
N LEU A 85 8.82 4.58 -6.56
CA LEU A 85 7.80 4.05 -7.44
C LEU A 85 7.85 4.78 -8.79
N PRO A 86 7.45 4.12 -9.88
CA PRO A 86 7.38 4.74 -11.20
C PRO A 86 6.47 5.98 -11.17
N GLU A 87 6.81 6.97 -12.00
CA GLU A 87 6.06 8.23 -12.09
C GLU A 87 4.57 8.01 -12.38
N ALA A 88 4.22 6.93 -13.09
CA ALA A 88 2.83 6.59 -13.40
C ALA A 88 1.99 6.35 -12.13
N VAL A 89 2.58 5.71 -11.11
CA VAL A 89 1.94 5.53 -9.81
C VAL A 89 1.99 6.82 -9.00
N GLY A 90 3.11 7.53 -9.04
CA GLY A 90 3.26 8.84 -8.38
C GLY A 90 2.23 9.88 -8.85
N ASP A 91 1.98 9.95 -10.16
CA ASP A 91 1.04 10.88 -10.79
C ASP A 91 -0.42 10.41 -10.67
N GLY A 92 -0.66 9.20 -10.15
CA GLY A 92 -1.99 8.61 -10.04
C GLY A 92 -2.59 8.18 -11.38
N LYS A 93 -1.75 8.00 -12.41
CA LYS A 93 -2.14 7.39 -13.68
C LYS A 93 -2.41 5.90 -13.52
N GLU A 94 -1.59 5.23 -12.72
CA GLU A 94 -1.72 3.80 -12.41
C GLU A 94 -1.89 3.57 -10.91
N PRO A 95 -2.76 2.62 -10.51
CA PRO A 95 -2.91 2.26 -9.11
C PRO A 95 -1.82 1.29 -8.65
N LEU A 96 -1.38 1.45 -7.40
CA LEU A 96 -0.59 0.47 -6.68
C LEU A 96 -1.49 -0.70 -6.28
N LEU A 97 -1.27 -1.89 -6.82
CA LEU A 97 -2.04 -3.07 -6.45
C LEU A 97 -1.44 -3.75 -5.22
N VAL A 98 -2.27 -3.87 -4.19
CA VAL A 98 -1.93 -4.60 -2.97
C VAL A 98 -2.60 -5.96 -3.03
N VAL A 99 -1.80 -7.02 -3.06
CA VAL A 99 -2.25 -8.40 -3.10
C VAL A 99 -1.93 -9.06 -1.76
N GLY A 100 -2.96 -9.39 -1.00
CA GLY A 100 -2.80 -10.29 0.14
C GLY A 100 -2.67 -11.72 -0.36
N ALA A 101 -1.52 -12.35 -0.13
CA ALA A 101 -1.44 -13.80 -0.09
C ALA A 101 -2.28 -14.23 1.11
N ILE A 102 -3.57 -14.48 0.87
CA ILE A 102 -4.39 -15.18 1.82
C ILE A 102 -3.69 -16.51 2.02
N ALA A 103 -3.25 -16.80 3.25
CA ALA A 103 -3.06 -18.17 3.67
C ALA A 103 -4.44 -18.83 3.55
N GLY A 104 -4.75 -19.33 2.36
CA GLY A 104 -5.95 -20.11 2.09
C GLY A 104 -5.80 -21.43 2.81
N GLY A 105 -6.05 -21.43 4.11
CA GLY A 105 -6.51 -22.61 4.81
C GLY A 105 -7.89 -22.93 4.26
N VAL A 106 -7.95 -23.72 3.20
CA VAL A 106 -9.13 -24.55 2.95
C VAL A 106 -9.05 -25.69 3.97
N GLY A 107 -9.80 -25.55 5.06
CA GLY A 107 -10.26 -26.70 5.81
C GLY A 107 -11.37 -27.37 4.99
N ASP A 108 -11.17 -28.66 4.72
CA ASP A 108 -12.17 -29.74 4.68
C ASP A 108 -13.65 -29.35 4.48
N ASP A 109 -14.20 -29.61 3.29
CA ASP A 109 -15.27 -30.61 3.02
C ASP A 109 -15.37 -30.86 1.49
#